data_AF-A0AA43LQD5-F1
#
_entry.id   AF-A0AA43LQD5-F1
#
_cell.length_a   1.000
_cell.length_b   1.000
_cell.length_c   1.000
_cell.angle_alpha   90.00
_cell.angle_beta   90.00
_cell.angle_gamma   90.00
#
_symmetry.space_group_name_H-M   'P 1'
#
loop_
_entity.id
_entity.type
_entity.pdbx_description
1 polymer ?
#
loop_
_entity_poly.entity_id
_entity_poly.type
_entity_poly.pdbx_seq_one_letter_code
_entity_poly.pdbx_strand_id
1 'polypeptide(L)' 'MGFIREPLDVDFIVESRPLTDKEKSAISEYIRADKEKRRQIGLQRKSNQKKIKQV' A
#
# COMPACT_ATOMS: atom_id res chain seq x y z
N MET A 1 -20.12 -43.93 -12.51
CA MET A 1 -19.66 -42.53 -12.29
C MET A 1 -19.00 -42.46 -10.93
N GLY A 2 -17.67 -42.55 -10.86
CA GLY A 2 -16.94 -42.65 -9.60
C GLY A 2 -16.78 -41.30 -8.92
N PHE A 3 -17.14 -41.20 -7.64
CA PHE A 3 -16.84 -40.05 -6.81
C PHE A 3 -15.33 -39.99 -6.57
N ILE A 4 -14.64 -39.04 -7.20
CA ILE A 4 -13.27 -38.72 -6.84
C ILE A 4 -13.35 -37.92 -5.54
N ARG A 5 -12.93 -38.55 -4.43
CA ARG A 5 -12.85 -37.90 -3.13
C ARG A 5 -11.69 -36.92 -3.18
N GLU A 6 -11.96 -35.62 -2.98
CA GLU A 6 -10.89 -34.64 -2.78
C GLU A 6 -10.01 -35.13 -1.62
N PRO A 7 -8.67 -35.06 -1.75
CA PRO A 7 -7.77 -35.58 -0.73
C PRO A 7 -7.95 -34.78 0.56
N LEU A 8 -8.33 -35.47 1.64
CA LEU A 8 -8.75 -34.90 2.92
C LEU A 8 -7.66 -34.07 3.62
N ASP A 9 -6.40 -34.24 3.22
CA ASP A 9 -5.21 -33.66 3.87
C ASP A 9 -4.27 -32.97 2.85
N VAL A 10 -4.80 -32.20 1.91
CA VAL A 10 -3.98 -31.36 1.01
C VAL A 10 -4.13 -29.90 1.38
N ASP A 11 -3.17 -29.41 2.16
CA ASP A 11 -2.98 -27.99 2.40
C ASP A 11 -2.29 -27.35 1.20
N PHE A 12 -3.01 -26.49 0.47
CA PHE A 12 -2.42 -25.67 -0.58
C PHE A 12 -1.58 -24.56 0.05
N ILE A 13 -0.26 -24.69 0.02
CA ILE A 13 0.64 -23.60 0.36
C ILE A 13 0.63 -22.61 -0.79
N VAL A 14 -0.12 -21.51 -0.62
CA VAL A 14 -0.09 -20.40 -1.58
C VAL A 14 1.21 -19.64 -1.38
N GLU A 15 2.25 -20.03 -2.12
CA GLU A 15 3.49 -19.27 -2.17
C GLU A 15 3.22 -17.93 -2.84
N SER A 16 3.20 -16.86 -2.05
CA SER A 16 3.13 -15.51 -2.58
C SER A 16 4.41 -15.24 -3.35
N ARG A 17 4.30 -14.99 -4.66
CA ARG A 17 5.46 -14.66 -5.50
C ARG A 17 6.21 -13.48 -4.87
N PRO A 18 7.54 -13.56 -4.69
CA PRO A 18 8.31 -12.42 -4.21
C PRO A 18 8.26 -11.30 -5.25
N LEU A 19 8.25 -10.05 -4.78
CA LEU A 19 8.30 -8.89 -5.67
C LEU A 19 9.63 -8.85 -6.43
N THR A 20 9.56 -8.58 -7.73
CA THR A 20 10.74 -8.28 -8.54
C THR A 20 11.33 -6.93 -8.15
N ASP A 21 12.62 -6.71 -8.42
CA ASP A 21 13.28 -5.45 -8.03
C ASP A 21 12.68 -4.22 -8.73
N LYS A 22 12.12 -4.40 -9.94
CA LYS A 22 11.35 -3.38 -10.65
C LYS A 22 10.06 -3.02 -9.90
N GLU A 23 9.30 -4.02 -9.45
CA GLU A 23 8.07 -3.79 -8.68
C GLU A 23 8.38 -3.14 -7.34
N LYS A 24 9.45 -3.57 -6.65
CA LYS A 24 9.90 -2.92 -5.40
C LYS A 24 10.23 -1.44 -5.62
N SER A 25 10.95 -1.12 -6.68
CA SER A 25 11.31 0.27 -6.99
C SER A 25 10.09 1.12 -7.30
N ALA A 26 9.16 0.60 -8.11
CA ALA A 26 7.93 1.31 -8.47
C ALA A 26 7.07 1.62 -7.23
N ILE A 27 6.93 0.65 -6.32
CA ILE A 27 6.21 0.85 -5.05
C ILE A 27 6.92 1.90 -4.18
N SER A 28 8.25 1.82 -4.08
CA SER A 28 9.04 2.77 -3.29
C SER A 28 8.87 4.21 -3.79
N GLU A 29 8.94 4.42 -5.10
CA GLU A 29 8.76 5.73 -5.72
C GLU A 29 7.35 6.29 -5.50
N TYR A 30 6.33 5.46 -5.67
CA TYR A 30 4.94 5.82 -5.41
C TYR A 30 4.73 6.27 -3.96
N ILE A 31 5.23 5.49 -2.99
CA ILE A 31 5.12 5.82 -1.56
C ILE A 31 5.84 7.13 -1.26
N ARG A 32 7.03 7.36 -1.85
CA ARG A 32 7.79 8.60 -1.65
C ARG A 32 7.02 9.82 -2.14
N ALA A 33 6.48 9.75 -3.36
CA ALA A 33 5.69 10.82 -3.96
C ALA A 33 4.41 11.12 -3.14
N ASP A 34 3.70 10.06 -2.71
CA ASP A 34 2.49 10.22 -1.91
C ASP A 34 2.76 10.84 -0.53
N LYS A 35 3.84 10.40 0.15
CA LYS A 35 4.27 11.01 1.42
C LYS A 35 4.60 12.49 1.27
N GLU A 36 5.30 12.85 0.19
CA GLU A 36 5.61 14.25 -0.09
C GLU A 36 4.36 15.09 -0.34
N LYS A 37 3.42 14.59 -1.14
CA LYS A 37 2.12 15.23 -1.37
C LYS A 37 1.36 15.45 -0.05
N ARG A 38 1.27 14.43 0.80
CA ARG A 38 0.62 14.54 2.12
C ARG A 38 1.29 15.58 3.01
N ARG A 39 2.63 15.64 3.00
CA ARG A 39 3.39 16.64 3.76
C ARG A 39 3.05 18.06 3.31
N GLN A 40 3.01 18.31 1.99
CA GLN A 40 2.65 19.63 1.45
C GLN A 40 1.22 20.05 1.85
N ILE A 41 0.24 19.14 1.74
CA ILE A 41 -1.14 19.41 2.16
C ILE A 41 -1.20 19.71 3.67
N GLY A 42 -0.49 18.94 4.50
CA GLY A 42 -0.42 19.15 5.94
C GLY A 42 0.17 20.51 6.31
N LEU A 43 1.20 20.97 5.58
CA LEU A 43 1.81 22.30 5.77
C LEU A 43 0.84 23.43 5.41
N GLN A 44 0.13 23.31 4.28
CA GLN A 44 -0.86 24.30 3.84
C GLN A 44 -2.04 24.42 4.82
N ARG A 45 -2.48 23.30 5.41
CA ARG A 45 -3.53 23.33 6.46
C ARG A 45 -3.07 24.09 7.70
N LYS A 46 -1.82 23.91 8.12
CA LYS A 46 -1.25 24.62 9.28
C LYS A 46 -1.09 26.12 9.04
N SER A 47 -0.68 26.54 7.83
CA SER A 47 -0.56 27.97 7.51
C SER A 47 -1.93 28.67 7.49
N ASN A 48 -2.97 28.02 6.96
CA ASN A 48 -4.32 28.59 6.97
C ASN A 48 -4.90 28.72 8.39
N GLN A 49 -4.64 27.75 9.28
CA GLN A 49 -5.07 27.85 10.68
C GLN A 49 -4.39 29.00 11.44
N LYS A 50 -3.12 29.31 11.15
CA LYS A 50 -2.42 30.45 11.75
C LYS A 50 -2.96 31.81 11.28
N LYS A 51 -3.51 31.88 10.06
CA LYS A 51 -4.09 33.11 9.51
C LYS A 51 -5.48 33.40 10.10
N ILE A 52 -6.28 32.36 10.32
CA ILE A 52 -7.62 32.49 10.94
C ILE A 52 -7.54 32.91 12.41
N LYS A 53 -6.50 32.50 13.15
CA LYS A 53 -6.33 32.88 14.57
C LYS A 53 -5.83 34.32 14.80
N GLN A 54 -5.42 35.02 13.74
CA GLN A 54 -4.89 36.39 13.82
C GLN A 54 -5.91 37.45 13.39
N VAL A 55 -7.12 37.05 13.01
CA VAL A 55 -8.29 37.90 12.73
C VAL A 55 -9.28 37.72 13.85
#